data_AF-A0A453KWN1-F1
#
_entry.id   AF-A0A453KWN1-F1
#
_cell.length_a   1.000
_cell.length_b   1.000
_cell.length_c   1.000
_cell.angle_alpha   90.00
_cell.angle_beta   90.00
_cell.angle_gamma   90.00
#
_symmetry.space_group_name_H-M   'P 1'
#
loop_
_entity.id
_entity.type
_entity.pdbx_description
1 polymer ?
#
loop_
_entity_poly.entity_id
_entity_poly.type
_entity_poly.pdbx_seq_one_letter_code
_entity_poly.pdbx_strand_id
1 'polypeptide(L)'
;SAKWGDEKKEVSWKERMDDWKSKQGIYGAADPDDMDADVPLNDEARQPLSRKVSIASSKVNPYRMVIILRLFVLCVFLRYRILNPVPEAIPLWLTSIVCEIWFAVSWILDQFPKWYPIDRETYLDRLSLRYEREGEPSMLSPVDLFVSTVDPLKEPPLVTANTVLSILAVDYPVDKVSCYVSDDGASMLSFESLSETAEFARKWVPFCKKFNIEPRAPEFYFSRKVDYLKDKVQPTFVQERRAMKREYEEFKVRINALVSKAQKVPEEGWIMKDGTPWPGNNTRDHPGMIQVFLGHSGGLDTEGNELPRLVYVSREKRPGFQHHKKAGAMNALIRVSAVLTNAPFMLNLDCDHYINNSKAIRESMCFLMDPQVGRKVCYVQFPQRFDGIDAHDRYANRNTVFFDVSLYSSQSHLHYA
;
A
#
# COMPACT_ATOMS: atom_id res chain seq x y z
N SER A 1 -48.38 -11.38 33.00
CA SER A 1 -47.18 -11.11 33.80
C SER A 1 -45.97 -11.06 32.87
N ALA A 2 -45.60 -9.89 32.36
CA ALA A 2 -44.46 -9.72 31.43
C ALA A 2 -44.08 -8.22 31.27
N LYS A 3 -43.92 -7.48 32.38
CA LYS A 3 -43.48 -6.06 32.33
C LYS A 3 -42.25 -5.75 33.20
N TRP A 4 -41.68 -6.76 33.86
CA TRP A 4 -40.55 -6.61 34.80
C TRP A 4 -39.18 -6.97 34.21
N GLY A 5 -39.12 -7.46 32.96
CA GLY A 5 -37.86 -7.87 32.32
C GLY A 5 -37.11 -6.71 31.62
N ASP A 6 -37.85 -5.76 31.03
CA ASP A 6 -37.25 -4.69 30.22
C ASP A 6 -36.72 -3.52 31.07
N GLU A 7 -37.42 -3.15 32.15
CA GLU A 7 -36.93 -2.10 33.08
C GLU A 7 -35.57 -2.49 33.70
N LYS A 8 -35.37 -3.77 34.05
CA LYS A 8 -34.07 -4.23 34.58
C LYS A 8 -32.95 -4.18 33.55
N LYS A 9 -33.24 -4.37 32.26
CA LYS A 9 -32.25 -4.24 31.19
C LYS A 9 -31.92 -2.77 30.95
N GLU A 10 -32.91 -1.88 30.88
CA GLU A 10 -32.66 -0.45 30.70
C GLU A 10 -31.85 0.16 31.84
N VAL A 11 -32.12 -0.24 33.09
CA VAL A 11 -31.35 0.21 34.26
C VAL A 11 -29.90 -0.29 34.18
N SER A 12 -29.67 -1.55 33.78
CA SER A 12 -28.32 -2.11 33.60
C SER A 12 -27.54 -1.44 32.46
N TRP A 13 -28.21 -1.02 31.38
CA TRP A 13 -27.60 -0.26 30.29
C TRP A 13 -27.25 1.16 30.70
N LYS A 14 -28.10 1.84 31.47
CA LYS A 14 -27.80 3.16 32.03
C LYS A 14 -26.60 3.14 32.96
N GLU A 15 -26.51 2.16 33.86
CA GLU A 15 -25.35 2.01 34.77
C GLU A 15 -24.04 1.77 34.02
N ARG A 16 -24.05 0.98 32.93
CA ARG A 16 -22.87 0.78 32.07
C ARG A 16 -22.49 2.04 31.30
N MET A 17 -23.48 2.83 30.89
CA MET A 17 -23.26 4.10 30.18
C MET A 17 -22.70 5.17 31.11
N ASP A 18 -23.14 5.20 32.38
CA ASP A 18 -22.61 6.11 33.38
C ASP A 18 -21.22 5.69 33.88
N ASP A 19 -20.92 4.39 33.99
CA ASP A 19 -19.55 3.89 34.23
C ASP A 19 -18.61 4.22 33.05
N TRP A 20 -19.13 4.20 31.83
CA TRP A 20 -18.38 4.63 30.63
C TRP A 20 -18.12 6.14 30.62
N LYS A 21 -19.11 6.97 30.96
CA LYS A 21 -18.94 8.44 31.11
C LYS A 21 -17.96 8.77 32.23
N SER A 22 -18.00 8.05 33.35
CA SER A 22 -17.05 8.23 34.45
C SER A 22 -15.60 7.94 34.03
N LYS A 23 -15.39 7.01 33.09
CA LYS A 23 -14.06 6.69 32.55
C LYS A 23 -13.54 7.71 31.53
N GLN A 24 -14.40 8.56 30.96
CA GLN A 24 -13.99 9.66 30.08
C GLN A 24 -13.46 10.89 30.84
N GLY A 25 -13.78 11.05 32.11
CA GLY A 25 -13.35 12.20 32.94
C GLY A 25 -11.84 12.27 33.27
N ILE A 26 -11.01 11.38 32.73
CA ILE A 26 -9.55 11.34 32.96
C ILE A 26 -8.74 11.78 31.72
N TYR A 27 -9.39 12.19 30.63
CA TYR A 27 -8.69 12.74 29.47
C TYR A 27 -8.71 14.27 29.49
N GLY A 28 -7.50 14.85 29.50
CA GLY A 28 -7.25 16.28 29.66
C GLY A 28 -8.02 17.17 28.69
N ALA A 29 -8.42 18.33 29.20
CA ALA A 29 -9.12 19.38 28.48
C ALA A 29 -8.39 19.76 27.17
N ALA A 30 -9.12 19.69 26.06
CA ALA A 30 -8.74 20.34 24.82
C ALA A 30 -9.17 21.82 24.87
N ASP A 31 -8.32 22.69 24.36
CA ASP A 31 -8.50 24.15 24.29
C ASP A 31 -9.75 24.51 23.45
N PRO A 32 -10.60 25.50 23.83
CA PRO A 32 -11.92 25.68 23.22
C PRO A 32 -11.96 26.40 21.87
N ASP A 33 -10.83 26.88 21.33
CA ASP A 33 -10.84 27.90 20.27
C ASP A 33 -10.71 27.37 18.81
N ASP A 34 -10.91 26.08 18.56
CA ASP A 34 -10.66 25.49 17.22
C ASP A 34 -11.85 24.70 16.63
N MET A 35 -13.08 25.06 17.03
CA MET A 35 -14.32 24.43 16.54
C MET A 35 -14.97 25.30 15.46
N ASP A 36 -14.55 25.11 14.19
CA ASP A 36 -15.38 25.48 13.06
C ASP A 36 -16.69 24.67 13.11
N ALA A 37 -17.76 25.36 13.48
CA ALA A 37 -19.12 24.89 13.35
C ALA A 37 -19.49 24.91 11.86
N ASP A 38 -19.72 23.73 11.26
CA ASP A 38 -20.78 23.49 10.27
C ASP A 38 -20.64 22.11 9.60
N VAL A 39 -20.99 21.03 10.31
CA VAL A 39 -21.67 19.86 9.71
C VAL A 39 -22.52 19.18 10.82
N PRO A 40 -23.85 19.04 10.68
CA PRO A 40 -24.64 18.23 11.60
C PRO A 40 -24.37 16.75 11.34
N LEU A 41 -23.30 16.23 11.92
CA LEU A 41 -22.97 14.80 11.91
C LEU A 41 -23.65 14.13 13.11
N ASN A 42 -24.51 13.16 12.82
CA ASN A 42 -25.16 12.25 13.79
C ASN A 42 -24.13 11.73 14.82
N ASP A 43 -24.50 11.49 16.08
CA ASP A 43 -23.53 11.12 17.14
C ASP A 43 -22.71 9.85 16.82
N GLU A 44 -23.21 8.92 16.00
CA GLU A 44 -22.45 7.78 15.48
C GLU A 44 -21.33 8.17 14.51
N ALA A 45 -21.50 9.28 13.78
CA ALA A 45 -20.52 9.84 12.87
C ALA A 45 -19.45 10.69 13.59
N ARG A 46 -19.46 10.77 14.92
CA ARG A 46 -18.36 11.32 15.74
C ARG A 46 -17.38 10.25 16.24
N GLN A 47 -17.66 8.96 16.01
CA GLN A 47 -16.79 7.89 16.49
C GLN A 47 -15.41 7.92 15.80
N PRO A 48 -14.32 7.57 16.49
CA PRO A 48 -13.00 7.52 15.85
C PRO A 48 -12.96 6.41 14.80
N LEU A 49 -12.34 6.70 13.64
CA LEU A 49 -12.20 5.74 12.53
C LEU A 49 -11.01 4.80 12.74
N SER A 50 -10.07 5.20 13.59
CA SER A 50 -8.94 4.38 14.02
C SER A 50 -8.69 4.52 15.52
N ARG A 51 -8.07 3.51 16.13
CA ARG A 51 -7.70 3.54 17.55
C ARG A 51 -6.26 3.09 17.75
N LYS A 52 -5.54 3.81 18.61
CA LYS A 52 -4.27 3.34 19.17
C LYS A 52 -4.54 2.27 20.23
N VAL A 53 -3.99 1.08 20.03
CA VAL A 53 -4.08 -0.03 20.97
C VAL A 53 -2.74 -0.11 21.72
N SER A 54 -2.82 0.06 23.03
CA SER A 54 -1.64 -0.05 23.90
C SER A 54 -1.27 -1.52 24.05
N ILE A 55 0.00 -1.85 23.85
CA ILE A 55 0.50 -3.20 24.11
C ILE A 55 0.47 -3.46 25.62
N ALA A 56 0.08 -4.68 26.00
CA ALA A 56 0.01 -5.08 27.40
C ALA A 56 1.32 -4.78 28.14
N SER A 57 1.23 -4.02 29.24
CA SER A 57 2.39 -3.58 30.02
C SER A 57 3.23 -4.75 30.55
N SER A 58 2.61 -5.93 30.73
CA SER A 58 3.28 -7.17 31.12
C SER A 58 4.32 -7.65 30.10
N LYS A 59 4.21 -7.30 28.82
CA LYS A 59 5.19 -7.63 27.77
C LYS A 59 6.25 -6.54 27.61
N VAL A 60 5.85 -5.28 27.70
CA VAL A 60 6.73 -4.13 27.44
C VAL A 60 7.67 -3.83 28.61
N ASN A 61 7.18 -3.93 29.85
CA ASN A 61 7.98 -3.57 31.03
C ASN A 61 9.20 -4.49 31.23
N PRO A 62 9.10 -5.83 31.12
CA PRO A 62 10.27 -6.70 31.21
C PRO A 62 11.32 -6.38 30.13
N TYR A 63 10.88 -6.11 28.90
CA TYR A 63 11.77 -5.73 27.81
C TYR A 63 12.56 -4.45 28.13
N ARG A 64 11.88 -3.41 28.65
CA ARG A 64 12.52 -2.16 29.07
C ARG A 64 13.53 -2.38 30.20
N MET A 65 13.21 -3.20 31.19
CA MET A 65 14.15 -3.50 32.29
C MET A 65 15.42 -4.19 31.78
N VAL A 66 15.29 -5.14 30.85
CA VAL A 66 16.43 -5.83 30.25
C VAL A 66 17.30 -4.87 29.42
N ILE A 67 16.72 -3.93 28.67
CA ILE A 67 17.47 -2.93 27.92
C ILE A 67 18.27 -2.01 28.86
N ILE A 68 17.65 -1.52 29.94
CA ILE A 68 18.34 -0.66 30.92
C ILE A 68 19.49 -1.44 31.58
N LEU A 69 19.25 -2.69 31.98
CA LEU A 69 20.30 -3.53 32.56
C LEU A 69 21.46 -3.74 31.57
N ARG A 70 21.16 -4.00 30.30
CA ARG A 70 22.17 -4.16 29.25
C ARG A 70 22.96 -2.87 29.02
N LEU A 71 22.30 -1.71 29.06
CA LEU A 71 22.97 -0.40 28.97
C LEU A 71 23.94 -0.22 30.14
N PHE A 72 23.53 -0.54 31.37
CA PHE A 72 24.40 -0.46 32.54
C PHE A 72 25.63 -1.37 32.40
N VAL A 73 25.45 -2.63 32.01
CA VAL A 73 26.56 -3.57 31.77
C VAL A 73 27.50 -3.07 30.69
N LEU A 74 26.95 -2.52 29.60
CA LEU A 74 27.74 -1.96 28.49
C LEU A 74 28.59 -0.75 28.94
N CYS A 75 28.02 0.14 29.76
CA CYS A 75 28.77 1.27 30.32
C CYS A 75 29.92 0.82 31.24
N VAL A 76 29.67 -0.17 32.11
CA VAL A 76 30.72 -0.74 32.98
C VAL A 76 31.80 -1.42 32.14
N PHE A 77 31.42 -2.18 31.11
CA PHE A 77 32.34 -2.84 30.20
C PHE A 77 33.25 -1.84 29.45
N LEU A 78 32.66 -0.82 28.81
CA LEU A 78 33.42 0.19 28.06
C LEU A 78 34.34 1.00 28.99
N ARG A 79 33.86 1.36 30.19
CA ARG A 79 34.69 2.02 31.20
C ARG A 79 35.89 1.16 31.58
N TYR A 80 35.68 -0.12 31.85
CA TYR A 80 36.77 -1.03 32.16
C TYR A 80 37.77 -1.16 31.01
N ARG A 81 37.30 -1.28 29.77
CA ARG A 81 38.16 -1.39 28.57
C ARG A 81 39.01 -0.15 28.34
N ILE A 82 38.46 1.05 28.54
CA ILE A 82 39.18 2.31 28.41
C ILE A 82 40.24 2.47 29.51
N LEU A 83 39.95 2.04 30.73
CA LEU A 83 40.85 2.18 31.88
C LEU A 83 41.97 1.13 31.94
N ASN A 84 41.86 0.04 31.16
CA ASN A 84 42.86 -1.04 31.11
C ASN A 84 43.46 -1.17 29.70
N PRO A 85 44.39 -0.28 29.31
CA PRO A 85 45.08 -0.38 28.04
C PRO A 85 46.07 -1.55 28.00
N VAL A 86 46.30 -2.10 26.80
CA VAL A 86 47.33 -3.12 26.56
C VAL A 86 48.60 -2.43 26.04
N PRO A 87 49.64 -2.25 26.87
CA PRO A 87 50.80 -1.42 26.52
C PRO A 87 51.62 -2.00 25.37
N GLU A 88 51.60 -3.33 25.21
CA GLU A 88 52.36 -4.05 24.19
C GLU A 88 51.76 -3.94 22.79
N ALA A 89 50.49 -3.50 22.66
CA ALA A 89 49.74 -3.48 21.40
C ALA A 89 48.77 -2.30 21.31
N ILE A 90 49.24 -1.09 21.62
CA ILE A 90 48.43 0.15 21.66
C ILE A 90 47.62 0.39 20.37
N PRO A 91 48.17 0.24 19.15
CA PRO A 91 47.39 0.48 17.92
C PRO A 91 46.22 -0.49 17.74
N LEU A 92 46.41 -1.77 18.09
CA LEU A 92 45.36 -2.79 18.02
C LEU A 92 44.29 -2.55 19.08
N TRP A 93 44.70 -2.22 20.31
CA TRP A 93 43.79 -1.85 21.39
C TRP A 93 42.94 -0.63 21.03
N LEU A 94 43.57 0.42 20.48
CA LEU A 94 42.88 1.65 20.09
C LEU A 94 41.83 1.37 19.00
N THR A 95 42.20 0.59 17.98
CA THR A 95 41.29 0.18 16.91
C THR A 95 40.10 -0.61 17.47
N SER A 96 40.36 -1.57 18.37
CA SER A 96 39.32 -2.36 19.03
C SER A 96 38.35 -1.48 19.82
N ILE A 97 38.84 -0.53 20.62
CA ILE A 97 37.98 0.36 21.42
C ILE A 97 37.14 1.28 20.55
N VAL A 98 37.71 1.85 19.49
CA VAL A 98 36.95 2.70 18.57
C VAL A 98 35.81 1.91 17.93
N CYS A 99 36.07 0.67 17.49
CA CYS A 99 35.03 -0.21 16.97
C CYS A 99 33.97 -0.56 18.03
N GLU A 100 34.38 -0.90 19.26
CA GLU A 100 33.46 -1.24 20.37
C GLU A 100 32.56 -0.04 20.74
N ILE A 101 33.13 1.17 20.84
CA ILE A 101 32.36 2.40 21.10
C ILE A 101 31.38 2.67 19.96
N TRP A 102 31.81 2.51 18.70
CA TRP A 102 30.94 2.69 17.54
C TRP A 102 29.75 1.72 17.56
N PHE A 103 29.99 0.44 17.84
CA PHE A 103 28.92 -0.56 17.96
C PHE A 103 27.99 -0.26 19.14
N ALA A 104 28.53 0.22 20.27
CA ALA A 104 27.73 0.61 21.42
C ALA A 104 26.80 1.78 21.10
N VAL A 105 27.31 2.84 20.46
CA VAL A 105 26.51 3.99 20.02
C VAL A 105 25.45 3.57 19.01
N SER A 106 25.82 2.75 18.02
CA SER A 106 24.88 2.21 17.03
C SER A 106 23.76 1.39 17.68
N TRP A 107 24.10 0.53 18.65
CA TRP A 107 23.10 -0.25 19.39
C TRP A 107 22.16 0.63 20.21
N ILE A 108 22.66 1.64 20.91
CA ILE A 108 21.83 2.57 21.70
C ILE A 108 20.83 3.30 20.79
N LEU A 109 21.31 3.84 19.66
CA LEU A 109 20.46 4.52 18.68
C LEU A 109 19.40 3.59 18.08
N ASP A 110 19.73 2.32 17.84
CA ASP A 110 18.78 1.31 17.35
C ASP A 110 17.71 0.92 18.38
N GLN A 111 18.01 0.98 19.69
CA GLN A 111 17.04 0.63 20.74
C GLN A 111 16.06 1.76 21.07
N PHE A 112 16.42 3.03 20.89
CA PHE A 112 15.52 4.15 21.25
C PHE A 112 14.16 4.13 20.53
N PRO A 113 14.08 3.92 19.20
CA PRO A 113 12.80 3.77 18.53
C PRO A 113 11.97 2.59 19.06
N LYS A 114 12.60 1.58 19.67
CA LYS A 114 11.95 0.37 20.20
C LYS A 114 11.30 0.56 21.56
N TRP A 115 11.43 1.75 22.18
CA TRP A 115 11.01 1.98 23.56
C TRP A 115 9.49 2.01 23.76
N TYR A 116 8.76 2.56 22.80
CA TYR A 116 7.31 2.75 22.87
C TYR A 116 6.62 2.22 21.61
N PRO A 117 6.46 0.89 21.48
CA PRO A 117 5.71 0.32 20.38
C PRO A 117 4.22 0.68 20.48
N ILE A 118 3.61 1.03 19.35
CA ILE A 118 2.19 1.41 19.25
C ILE A 118 1.52 0.51 18.24
N ASP A 119 0.38 -0.06 18.63
CA ASP A 119 -0.50 -0.76 17.71
C ASP A 119 -1.66 0.13 17.27
N ARG A 120 -2.22 -0.12 16.09
CA ARG A 120 -3.35 0.63 15.55
C ARG A 120 -4.35 -0.30 14.88
N GLU A 121 -5.61 -0.10 15.21
CA GLU A 121 -6.74 -0.77 14.57
C GLU A 121 -7.56 0.23 13.75
N THR A 122 -8.10 -0.23 12.62
CA THR A 122 -8.99 0.53 11.74
C THR A 122 -10.40 -0.05 11.77
N TYR A 123 -11.41 0.82 11.66
CA TYR A 123 -12.82 0.42 11.68
C TYR A 123 -13.49 0.78 10.35
N LEU A 124 -13.41 -0.14 9.39
CA LEU A 124 -13.95 0.05 8.03
C LEU A 124 -15.48 0.27 8.02
N ASP A 125 -16.20 -0.41 8.90
CA ASP A 125 -17.66 -0.27 9.00
C ASP A 125 -18.07 1.17 9.33
N ARG A 126 -17.29 1.85 10.19
CA ARG A 126 -17.54 3.25 10.56
C ARG A 126 -17.20 4.21 9.43
N LEU A 127 -16.19 3.88 8.62
CA LEU A 127 -15.84 4.66 7.43
C LEU A 127 -17.00 4.62 6.43
N SER A 128 -17.51 3.43 6.13
CA SER A 128 -18.62 3.25 5.20
C SER A 128 -19.91 3.91 5.71
N LEU A 129 -20.27 3.74 6.99
CA LEU A 129 -21.43 4.43 7.59
C LEU A 129 -21.35 5.97 7.47
N ARG A 130 -20.13 6.54 7.49
CA ARG A 130 -19.94 7.99 7.44
C ARG A 130 -19.88 8.55 6.02
N TYR A 131 -19.15 7.90 5.13
CA TYR A 131 -18.82 8.43 3.79
C TYR A 131 -19.50 7.69 2.63
N GLU A 132 -20.15 6.56 2.89
CA GLU A 132 -20.86 5.75 1.89
C GLU A 132 -22.28 5.48 2.37
N ARG A 133 -23.08 6.55 2.51
CA ARG A 133 -24.48 6.44 2.89
C ARG A 133 -25.29 5.83 1.75
N GLU A 134 -26.13 4.85 2.07
CA GLU A 134 -27.00 4.21 1.07
C GLU A 134 -27.94 5.24 0.43
N GLY A 135 -27.93 5.33 -0.90
CA GLY A 135 -28.76 6.25 -1.68
C GLY A 135 -28.15 7.63 -1.94
N GLU A 136 -27.00 7.96 -1.34
CA GLU A 136 -26.23 9.18 -1.60
C GLU A 136 -24.94 8.87 -2.39
N PRO A 137 -24.38 9.84 -3.14
CA PRO A 137 -23.08 9.65 -3.77
C PRO A 137 -22.00 9.46 -2.71
N SER A 138 -21.02 8.59 -3.00
CA SER A 138 -19.91 8.35 -2.09
C SER A 138 -19.09 9.64 -1.86
N MET A 139 -18.93 9.98 -0.58
CA MET A 139 -18.14 11.12 -0.10
C MET A 139 -16.67 10.73 0.16
N LEU A 140 -16.26 9.54 -0.26
CA LEU A 140 -14.87 9.11 -0.20
C LEU A 140 -13.98 9.96 -1.12
N SER A 141 -12.79 10.30 -0.64
CA SER A 141 -11.84 11.09 -1.42
C SER A 141 -11.26 10.30 -2.59
N PRO A 142 -11.01 10.94 -3.75
CA PRO A 142 -10.28 10.30 -4.85
C PRO A 142 -8.86 9.89 -4.47
N VAL A 143 -8.36 8.81 -5.08
CA VAL A 143 -7.01 8.27 -4.87
C VAL A 143 -6.40 7.91 -6.22
N ASP A 144 -5.21 8.43 -6.48
CA ASP A 144 -4.42 8.08 -7.66
C ASP A 144 -3.33 7.08 -7.29
N LEU A 145 -3.29 5.95 -7.98
CA LEU A 145 -2.29 4.90 -7.79
C LEU A 145 -1.23 4.99 -8.88
N PHE A 146 0.03 5.05 -8.48
CA PHE A 146 1.18 5.21 -9.36
C PHE A 146 1.98 3.93 -9.41
N VAL A 147 2.21 3.42 -10.63
CA VAL A 147 3.09 2.30 -10.92
C VAL A 147 4.19 2.77 -11.85
N SER A 148 5.45 2.60 -11.48
CA SER A 148 6.59 2.93 -12.36
C SER A 148 7.26 1.66 -12.86
N THR A 149 7.50 1.58 -14.17
CA THR A 149 8.33 0.54 -14.80
C THR A 149 9.47 1.16 -15.58
N VAL A 150 10.60 0.46 -15.65
CA VAL A 150 11.82 0.96 -16.30
C VAL A 150 12.06 0.32 -17.65
N ASP A 151 12.01 -1.01 -17.72
CA ASP A 151 12.37 -1.77 -18.92
C ASP A 151 11.68 -3.13 -18.89
N PRO A 152 10.84 -3.46 -19.90
CA PRO A 152 10.11 -4.72 -19.93
C PRO A 152 11.01 -5.96 -20.05
N LEU A 153 12.29 -5.82 -20.42
CA LEU A 153 13.23 -6.96 -20.41
C LEU A 153 13.74 -7.29 -19.01
N LYS A 154 13.79 -6.29 -18.12
CA LYS A 154 14.21 -6.47 -16.72
C LYS A 154 13.03 -6.77 -15.81
N GLU A 155 11.89 -6.13 -16.10
CA GLU A 155 10.66 -6.25 -15.35
C GLU A 155 9.61 -6.88 -16.29
N PRO A 156 9.36 -8.20 -16.20
CA PRO A 156 8.49 -8.87 -17.15
C PRO A 156 7.10 -8.20 -17.23
N PRO A 157 6.57 -7.89 -18.43
CA PRO A 157 5.30 -7.15 -18.57
C PRO A 157 4.13 -7.86 -17.89
N LEU A 158 4.18 -9.18 -17.78
CA LEU A 158 3.17 -9.97 -17.06
C LEU A 158 3.11 -9.62 -15.56
N VAL A 159 4.25 -9.31 -14.93
CA VAL A 159 4.29 -8.91 -13.50
C VAL A 159 3.63 -7.55 -13.34
N THR A 160 4.02 -6.57 -14.18
CA THR A 160 3.38 -5.25 -14.21
C THR A 160 1.89 -5.34 -14.48
N ALA A 161 1.46 -6.19 -15.42
CA ALA A 161 0.05 -6.43 -15.71
C ALA A 161 -0.72 -6.98 -14.50
N ASN A 162 -0.15 -7.93 -13.76
CA ASN A 162 -0.76 -8.48 -12.54
C ASN A 162 -0.94 -7.40 -11.46
N THR A 163 0.06 -6.54 -11.28
CA THR A 163 0.00 -5.40 -10.37
C THR A 163 -1.11 -4.42 -10.78
N VAL A 164 -1.16 -4.03 -12.05
CA VAL A 164 -2.21 -3.14 -12.58
C VAL A 164 -3.60 -3.78 -12.41
N LEU A 165 -3.78 -5.05 -12.71
CA LEU A 165 -5.05 -5.77 -12.52
C LEU A 165 -5.47 -5.80 -11.06
N SER A 166 -4.53 -5.95 -10.12
CA SER A 166 -4.82 -5.89 -8.68
C SER A 166 -5.32 -4.51 -8.25
N ILE A 167 -4.75 -3.44 -8.84
CA ILE A 167 -5.14 -2.05 -8.58
C ILE A 167 -6.53 -1.76 -9.15
N LEU A 168 -6.82 -2.18 -10.38
CA LEU A 168 -8.12 -1.94 -11.00
C LEU A 168 -9.27 -2.71 -10.32
N ALA A 169 -8.96 -3.77 -9.58
CA ALA A 169 -9.92 -4.64 -8.90
C ALA A 169 -10.06 -4.38 -7.38
N VAL A 170 -9.57 -3.24 -6.89
CA VAL A 170 -9.72 -2.82 -5.49
C VAL A 170 -11.18 -2.58 -5.10
N ASP A 171 -11.47 -2.72 -3.80
CA ASP A 171 -12.76 -2.39 -3.22
C ASP A 171 -12.80 -0.89 -2.89
N TYR A 172 -13.12 -0.08 -3.90
CA TYR A 172 -13.32 1.37 -3.78
C TYR A 172 -14.24 1.84 -4.93
N PRO A 173 -14.94 2.99 -4.79
CA PRO A 173 -15.76 3.54 -5.87
C PRO A 173 -14.95 3.78 -7.16
N VAL A 174 -15.51 3.36 -8.30
CA VAL A 174 -14.81 3.37 -9.59
C VAL A 174 -14.49 4.79 -10.10
N ASP A 175 -15.30 5.78 -9.74
CA ASP A 175 -15.10 7.20 -10.07
C ASP A 175 -14.01 7.86 -9.21
N LYS A 176 -13.60 7.21 -8.12
CA LYS A 176 -12.62 7.73 -7.16
C LYS A 176 -11.24 7.09 -7.28
N VAL A 177 -11.09 6.02 -8.05
CA VAL A 177 -9.80 5.35 -8.27
C VAL A 177 -9.30 5.62 -9.68
N SER A 178 -8.06 6.06 -9.79
CA SER A 178 -7.35 6.08 -11.07
C SER A 178 -5.98 5.43 -10.94
N CYS A 179 -5.60 4.65 -11.94
CA CYS A 179 -4.31 3.97 -12.04
C CYS A 179 -3.46 4.67 -13.11
N TYR A 180 -2.26 5.08 -12.74
CA TYR A 180 -1.27 5.65 -13.63
C TYR A 180 -0.07 4.72 -13.71
N VAL A 181 0.34 4.40 -14.94
CA VAL A 181 1.54 3.61 -15.21
C VAL A 181 2.55 4.50 -15.93
N SER A 182 3.67 4.79 -15.27
CA SER A 182 4.80 5.48 -15.88
C SER A 182 5.77 4.47 -16.47
N ASP A 183 6.06 4.61 -17.76
CA ASP A 183 7.07 3.82 -18.46
C ASP A 183 8.29 4.68 -18.79
N ASP A 184 9.37 4.48 -18.02
CA ASP A 184 10.63 5.19 -18.26
C ASP A 184 11.38 4.61 -19.50
N GLY A 185 11.02 3.44 -20.00
CA GLY A 185 11.63 2.82 -21.17
C GLY A 185 11.04 3.29 -22.49
N ALA A 186 9.86 3.91 -22.48
CA ALA A 186 9.08 4.27 -23.67
C ALA A 186 8.95 3.09 -24.66
N SER A 187 8.77 1.88 -24.14
CA SER A 187 8.81 0.65 -24.93
C SER A 187 7.44 0.32 -25.49
N MET A 188 7.39 -0.03 -26.79
CA MET A 188 6.16 -0.49 -27.42
C MET A 188 5.60 -1.75 -26.73
N LEU A 189 6.48 -2.63 -26.21
CA LEU A 189 6.06 -3.83 -25.48
C LEU A 189 5.27 -3.50 -24.21
N SER A 190 5.71 -2.51 -23.43
CA SER A 190 4.99 -2.05 -22.24
C SER A 190 3.62 -1.50 -22.61
N PHE A 191 3.55 -0.71 -23.69
CA PHE A 191 2.31 -0.14 -24.20
C PHE A 191 1.32 -1.20 -24.70
N GLU A 192 1.75 -2.12 -25.58
CA GLU A 192 0.90 -3.21 -26.08
C GLU A 192 0.45 -4.15 -24.95
N SER A 193 1.34 -4.46 -24.00
CA SER A 193 1.00 -5.26 -22.82
C SER A 193 -0.07 -4.59 -21.97
N LEU A 194 -0.01 -3.27 -21.78
CA LEU A 194 -1.05 -2.53 -21.04
C LEU A 194 -2.39 -2.50 -21.80
N SER A 195 -2.36 -2.40 -23.13
CA SER A 195 -3.57 -2.50 -23.95
C SER A 195 -4.27 -3.85 -23.78
N GLU A 196 -3.53 -4.96 -23.87
CA GLU A 196 -4.05 -6.31 -23.61
C GLU A 196 -4.54 -6.46 -22.16
N THR A 197 -3.83 -5.84 -21.21
CA THR A 197 -4.21 -5.86 -19.79
C THR A 197 -5.53 -5.13 -19.57
N ALA A 198 -5.76 -4.00 -20.25
CA ALA A 198 -7.01 -3.26 -20.18
C ALA A 198 -8.20 -4.08 -20.70
N GLU A 199 -8.02 -4.82 -21.80
CA GLU A 199 -9.05 -5.74 -22.31
C GLU A 199 -9.36 -6.87 -21.35
N PHE A 200 -8.32 -7.50 -20.76
CA PHE A 200 -8.50 -8.55 -19.76
C PHE A 200 -9.17 -8.01 -18.47
N ALA A 201 -8.84 -6.78 -18.05
CA ALA A 201 -9.42 -6.16 -16.87
C ALA A 201 -10.95 -6.07 -16.95
N ARG A 202 -11.53 -5.85 -18.14
CA ARG A 202 -12.99 -5.83 -18.35
C ARG A 202 -13.68 -7.12 -17.96
N LYS A 203 -12.98 -8.26 -18.06
CA LYS A 203 -13.49 -9.58 -17.67
C LYS A 203 -13.13 -9.89 -16.21
N TRP A 204 -11.92 -9.53 -15.80
CA TRP A 204 -11.37 -9.87 -14.49
C TRP A 204 -11.96 -9.06 -13.33
N VAL A 205 -12.13 -7.75 -13.49
CA VAL A 205 -12.64 -6.85 -12.44
C VAL A 205 -14.05 -7.23 -11.97
N PRO A 206 -15.06 -7.41 -12.86
CA PRO A 206 -16.40 -7.81 -12.41
C PRO A 206 -16.37 -9.18 -11.72
N PHE A 207 -15.61 -10.15 -12.25
CA PHE A 207 -15.43 -11.45 -11.60
C PHE A 207 -14.83 -11.33 -10.19
N CYS A 208 -13.81 -10.48 -10.01
CA CYS A 208 -13.20 -10.25 -8.71
C CYS A 208 -14.18 -9.65 -7.70
N LYS A 209 -14.93 -8.63 -8.12
CA LYS A 209 -15.89 -7.92 -7.26
C LYS A 209 -17.09 -8.81 -6.92
N LYS A 210 -17.68 -9.48 -7.92
CA LYS A 210 -18.84 -10.38 -7.76
C LYS A 210 -18.61 -11.52 -6.77
N PHE A 211 -17.43 -12.15 -6.82
CA PHE A 211 -17.11 -13.29 -5.96
C PHE A 211 -16.25 -12.95 -4.76
N ASN A 212 -15.87 -11.67 -4.60
CA ASN A 212 -14.99 -11.18 -3.53
C ASN A 212 -13.77 -12.10 -3.33
N ILE A 213 -13.00 -12.31 -4.40
CA ILE A 213 -11.81 -13.19 -4.37
C ILE A 213 -10.57 -12.43 -3.91
N GLU A 214 -9.66 -13.12 -3.24
CA GLU A 214 -8.37 -12.55 -2.83
C GLU A 214 -7.24 -13.60 -2.97
N PRO A 215 -6.02 -13.21 -3.38
CA PRO A 215 -5.61 -11.87 -3.79
C PRO A 215 -6.22 -11.45 -5.15
N ARG A 216 -6.17 -10.15 -5.46
CA ARG A 216 -6.72 -9.59 -6.72
C ARG A 216 -5.80 -9.73 -7.92
N ALA A 217 -4.54 -10.12 -7.71
CA ALA A 217 -3.60 -10.42 -8.77
C ALA A 217 -3.81 -11.85 -9.31
N PRO A 218 -4.13 -12.05 -10.59
CA PRO A 218 -4.55 -13.34 -11.11
C PRO A 218 -3.47 -14.43 -11.11
N GLU A 219 -2.20 -14.12 -11.41
CA GLU A 219 -1.10 -15.10 -11.35
C GLU A 219 -0.97 -15.70 -9.95
N PHE A 220 -0.99 -14.83 -8.94
CA PHE A 220 -0.90 -15.23 -7.53
C PHE A 220 -2.17 -15.94 -7.07
N TYR A 221 -3.35 -15.49 -7.49
CA TYR A 221 -4.62 -16.16 -7.17
C TYR A 221 -4.70 -17.58 -7.73
N PHE A 222 -4.38 -17.78 -9.01
CA PHE A 222 -4.52 -19.08 -9.67
C PHE A 222 -3.37 -20.05 -9.35
N SER A 223 -2.20 -19.57 -8.92
CA SER A 223 -1.07 -20.40 -8.50
C SER A 223 -1.19 -20.91 -7.05
N ARG A 224 -2.03 -20.30 -6.21
CA ARG A 224 -2.27 -20.77 -4.84
C ARG A 224 -2.90 -22.16 -4.85
N LYS A 225 -2.26 -23.09 -4.14
CA LYS A 225 -2.74 -24.48 -3.91
C LYS A 225 -3.75 -24.60 -2.75
N VAL A 226 -4.42 -23.51 -2.39
CA VAL A 226 -5.38 -23.47 -1.27
C VAL A 226 -6.75 -23.91 -1.77
N ASP A 227 -7.59 -24.45 -0.88
CA ASP A 227 -8.98 -24.76 -1.18
C ASP A 227 -9.73 -23.46 -1.57
N TYR A 228 -10.03 -23.34 -2.86
CA TYR A 228 -10.68 -22.19 -3.47
C TYR A 228 -12.21 -22.22 -3.30
N LEU A 229 -12.78 -23.31 -2.77
CA LEU A 229 -14.22 -23.43 -2.49
C LEU A 229 -14.58 -23.00 -1.07
N LYS A 230 -13.57 -22.83 -0.21
CA LYS A 230 -13.77 -22.42 1.17
C LYS A 230 -14.51 -21.07 1.23
N ASP A 231 -15.60 -21.04 1.99
CA ASP A 231 -16.46 -19.87 2.23
C ASP A 231 -17.16 -19.31 0.97
N LYS A 232 -17.19 -20.07 -0.15
CA LYS A 232 -17.90 -19.66 -1.38
C LYS A 232 -19.28 -20.30 -1.44
N VAL A 233 -20.31 -19.46 -1.33
CA VAL A 233 -21.72 -19.88 -1.27
C VAL A 233 -22.40 -19.80 -2.64
N GLN A 234 -21.81 -19.11 -3.62
CA GLN A 234 -22.45 -18.89 -4.92
C GLN A 234 -22.37 -20.13 -5.83
N PRO A 235 -23.50 -20.60 -6.39
CA PRO A 235 -23.56 -21.85 -7.16
C PRO A 235 -22.84 -21.78 -8.51
N THR A 236 -22.79 -20.60 -9.15
CA THR A 236 -22.13 -20.43 -10.47
C THR A 236 -20.61 -20.28 -10.37
N PHE A 237 -20.06 -20.12 -9.16
CA PHE A 237 -18.65 -19.81 -8.94
C PHE A 237 -17.70 -20.81 -9.61
N VAL A 238 -17.98 -22.11 -9.51
CA VAL A 238 -17.11 -23.16 -10.08
C VAL A 238 -17.02 -23.04 -11.60
N GLN A 239 -18.15 -22.79 -12.26
CA GLN A 239 -18.23 -22.66 -13.72
C GLN A 239 -17.53 -21.39 -14.18
N GLU A 240 -17.87 -20.24 -13.58
CA GLU A 240 -17.30 -18.94 -13.93
C GLU A 240 -15.79 -18.88 -13.63
N ARG A 241 -15.34 -19.44 -12.50
CA ARG A 241 -13.91 -19.54 -12.18
C ARG A 241 -13.15 -20.36 -13.21
N ARG A 242 -13.72 -21.47 -13.69
CA ARG A 242 -13.06 -22.31 -14.71
C ARG A 242 -12.99 -21.58 -16.04
N ALA A 243 -14.03 -20.85 -16.44
CA ALA A 243 -14.01 -20.01 -17.63
C ALA A 243 -12.95 -18.90 -17.50
N MET A 244 -12.94 -18.18 -16.37
CA MET A 244 -11.98 -17.11 -16.10
C MET A 244 -10.53 -17.59 -16.07
N LYS A 245 -10.28 -18.80 -15.55
CA LYS A 245 -8.95 -19.40 -15.59
C LYS A 245 -8.47 -19.61 -17.04
N ARG A 246 -9.35 -20.07 -17.95
CA ARG A 246 -8.98 -20.24 -19.37
C ARG A 246 -8.67 -18.90 -20.04
N GLU A 247 -9.53 -17.91 -19.81
CA GLU A 247 -9.33 -16.54 -20.28
C GLU A 247 -7.99 -15.94 -19.80
N TYR A 248 -7.61 -16.23 -18.54
CA TYR A 248 -6.33 -15.80 -18.00
C TYR A 248 -5.13 -16.52 -18.64
N GLU A 249 -5.20 -17.83 -18.89
CA GLU A 249 -4.13 -18.55 -19.60
C GLU A 249 -3.99 -18.06 -21.06
N GLU A 250 -5.11 -17.77 -21.74
CA GLU A 250 -5.08 -17.16 -23.08
C GLU A 250 -4.45 -15.76 -23.06
N PHE A 251 -4.78 -14.96 -22.05
CA PHE A 251 -4.13 -13.67 -21.81
C PHE A 251 -2.61 -13.82 -21.61
N LYS A 252 -2.16 -14.78 -20.79
CA LYS A 252 -0.72 -15.07 -20.62
C LYS A 252 -0.05 -15.44 -21.93
N VAL A 253 -0.69 -16.24 -22.77
CA VAL A 253 -0.17 -16.61 -24.10
C VAL A 253 -0.02 -15.37 -24.98
N ARG A 254 -1.02 -14.47 -25.02
CA ARG A 254 -0.94 -13.22 -25.78
C ARG A 254 0.21 -12.33 -25.31
N ILE A 255 0.35 -12.12 -24.00
CA ILE A 255 1.48 -11.36 -23.43
C ILE A 255 2.83 -12.00 -23.81
N ASN A 256 2.97 -13.32 -23.69
CA ASN A 256 4.20 -14.02 -24.06
C ASN A 256 4.53 -13.92 -25.55
N ALA A 257 3.51 -13.89 -26.41
CA ALA A 257 3.67 -13.65 -27.84
C ALA A 257 4.20 -12.23 -28.11
N LEU A 258 3.70 -11.22 -27.39
CA LEU A 258 4.21 -9.84 -27.47
C LEU A 258 5.67 -9.77 -27.00
N VAL A 259 6.01 -10.40 -25.87
CA VAL A 259 7.40 -10.45 -25.36
C VAL A 259 8.33 -11.09 -26.39
N SER A 260 7.90 -12.19 -27.00
CA SER A 260 8.68 -12.90 -28.02
C SER A 260 8.85 -12.08 -29.31
N LYS A 261 7.82 -11.33 -29.72
CA LYS A 261 7.87 -10.38 -30.84
C LYS A 261 8.86 -9.24 -30.54
N ALA A 262 8.82 -8.70 -29.33
CA ALA A 262 9.66 -7.58 -28.89
C ALA A 262 11.17 -7.89 -28.86
N GLN A 263 11.56 -9.17 -28.76
CA GLN A 263 12.96 -9.58 -28.84
C GLN A 263 13.59 -9.34 -30.22
N LYS A 264 12.77 -9.28 -31.28
CA LYS A 264 13.22 -9.02 -32.65
C LYS A 264 12.88 -7.59 -33.02
N VAL A 265 13.79 -6.66 -32.69
CA VAL A 265 13.63 -5.25 -33.02
C VAL A 265 13.72 -5.07 -34.54
N PRO A 266 12.70 -4.48 -35.21
CA PRO A 266 12.76 -4.18 -36.64
C PRO A 266 13.83 -3.15 -36.95
N GLU A 267 14.51 -3.27 -38.09
CA GLU A 267 15.54 -2.30 -38.52
C GLU A 267 14.96 -0.90 -38.74
N GLU A 268 13.73 -0.81 -39.24
CA GLU A 268 13.00 0.45 -39.48
C GLU A 268 12.37 1.02 -38.19
N GLY A 269 12.55 0.35 -37.04
CA GLY A 269 11.92 0.69 -35.78
C GLY A 269 10.51 0.13 -35.65
N TRP A 270 9.90 0.37 -34.49
CA TRP A 270 8.56 -0.07 -34.19
C TRP A 270 7.51 0.79 -34.90
N ILE A 271 6.44 0.14 -35.36
CA ILE A 271 5.31 0.75 -36.05
C ILE A 271 4.03 0.37 -35.30
N MET A 272 3.16 1.34 -35.05
CA MET A 272 1.87 1.14 -34.39
C MET A 272 0.87 0.43 -35.32
N LYS A 273 -0.24 -0.07 -34.75
CA LYS A 273 -1.28 -0.78 -35.53
C LYS A 273 -1.92 0.09 -36.62
N ASP A 274 -1.89 1.40 -36.47
CA ASP A 274 -2.39 2.39 -37.43
C ASP A 274 -1.38 2.72 -38.55
N GLY A 275 -0.20 2.09 -38.56
CA GLY A 275 0.84 2.29 -39.56
C GLY A 275 1.77 3.47 -39.28
N THR A 276 1.60 4.20 -38.18
CA THR A 276 2.49 5.30 -37.80
C THR A 276 3.71 4.81 -37.02
N PRO A 277 4.88 5.49 -37.13
CA PRO A 277 6.08 5.08 -36.39
C PRO A 277 5.89 5.30 -34.89
N TRP A 278 6.39 4.38 -34.07
CA TRP A 278 6.37 4.49 -32.61
C TRP A 278 7.19 5.70 -32.15
N PRO A 279 6.59 6.67 -31.42
CA PRO A 279 7.32 7.87 -31.01
C PRO A 279 8.49 7.59 -30.06
N GLY A 280 8.45 6.47 -29.32
CA GLY A 280 9.49 6.03 -28.40
C GLY A 280 10.60 5.17 -29.03
N ASN A 281 10.76 5.16 -30.36
CA ASN A 281 11.80 4.35 -31.03
C ASN A 281 13.22 4.67 -30.53
N ASN A 282 13.49 5.93 -30.16
CA ASN A 282 14.73 6.31 -29.50
C ASN A 282 14.49 6.58 -28.01
N THR A 283 14.98 5.70 -27.14
CA THR A 283 14.78 5.80 -25.68
C THR A 283 15.45 7.02 -25.04
N ARG A 284 16.41 7.66 -25.72
CA ARG A 284 17.10 8.87 -25.25
C ARG A 284 16.53 10.17 -25.82
N ASP A 285 15.77 10.09 -26.90
CA ASP A 285 15.19 11.24 -27.60
C ASP A 285 13.80 10.89 -28.12
N HIS A 286 12.78 11.14 -27.30
CA HIS A 286 11.38 10.91 -27.67
C HIS A 286 10.46 11.94 -27.01
N PRO A 287 9.35 12.30 -27.67
CA PRO A 287 8.34 13.16 -27.08
C PRO A 287 7.62 12.43 -25.93
N GLY A 288 7.00 13.21 -25.04
CA GLY A 288 6.10 12.66 -24.03
C GLY A 288 4.84 12.06 -24.66
N MET A 289 4.37 10.95 -24.11
CA MET A 289 3.18 10.24 -24.58
C MET A 289 2.22 10.01 -23.41
N ILE A 290 0.94 10.31 -23.60
CA ILE A 290 -0.10 10.03 -22.62
C ILE A 290 -1.24 9.32 -23.33
N GLN A 291 -1.64 8.15 -22.83
CA GLN A 291 -2.75 7.38 -23.36
C GLN A 291 -3.69 6.97 -22.22
N VAL A 292 -4.99 7.11 -22.44
CA VAL A 292 -6.02 6.63 -21.51
C VAL A 292 -6.67 5.38 -22.11
N PHE A 293 -6.62 4.26 -21.40
CA PHE A 293 -7.13 2.96 -21.86
C PHE A 293 -8.53 2.64 -21.30
N LEU A 294 -8.73 2.87 -20.01
CA LEU A 294 -9.98 2.62 -19.28
C LEU A 294 -10.49 3.90 -18.63
N GLY A 295 -11.73 3.90 -18.16
CA GLY A 295 -12.44 5.04 -17.58
C GLY A 295 -13.69 5.38 -18.39
N HIS A 296 -14.27 6.55 -18.15
CA HIS A 296 -15.53 6.98 -18.79
C HIS A 296 -15.50 6.94 -20.33
N SER A 297 -14.39 7.34 -20.95
CA SER A 297 -14.20 7.29 -22.41
C SER A 297 -13.65 5.96 -22.92
N GLY A 298 -13.25 5.07 -22.01
CA GLY A 298 -12.58 3.82 -22.32
C GLY A 298 -13.54 2.65 -22.54
N GLY A 299 -14.86 2.83 -22.46
CA GLY A 299 -15.85 1.76 -22.61
C GLY A 299 -16.08 0.93 -21.33
N LEU A 300 -17.12 0.10 -21.35
CA LEU A 300 -17.66 -0.60 -20.17
C LEU A 300 -17.08 -2.00 -19.97
N ASP A 301 -17.29 -2.57 -18.79
CA ASP A 301 -17.01 -3.98 -18.49
C ASP A 301 -18.03 -4.92 -19.18
N THR A 302 -17.88 -6.23 -18.99
CA THR A 302 -18.80 -7.23 -19.58
C THR A 302 -20.22 -7.17 -19.02
N GLU A 303 -20.43 -6.50 -17.89
CA GLU A 303 -21.73 -6.33 -17.22
C GLU A 303 -22.33 -4.94 -17.49
N GLY A 304 -21.65 -4.07 -18.24
CA GLY A 304 -22.09 -2.72 -18.57
C GLY A 304 -21.71 -1.64 -17.55
N ASN A 305 -20.81 -1.93 -16.61
CA ASN A 305 -20.35 -0.96 -15.61
C ASN A 305 -19.04 -0.28 -16.03
N GLU A 306 -18.78 0.90 -15.46
CA GLU A 306 -17.51 1.60 -15.66
C GLU A 306 -16.36 0.96 -14.85
N LEU A 307 -15.16 1.04 -15.41
CA LEU A 307 -13.92 0.61 -14.76
C LEU A 307 -13.08 1.83 -14.32
N PRO A 308 -12.23 1.69 -13.29
CA PRO A 308 -11.27 2.72 -12.92
C PRO A 308 -10.40 3.15 -14.10
N ARG A 309 -10.04 4.43 -14.14
CA ARG A 309 -9.24 4.98 -15.23
C ARG A 309 -7.85 4.35 -15.23
N LEU A 310 -7.36 3.95 -16.41
CA LEU A 310 -5.97 3.49 -16.59
C LEU A 310 -5.25 4.43 -17.54
N VAL A 311 -4.25 5.15 -17.05
CA VAL A 311 -3.46 6.15 -17.79
C VAL A 311 -2.03 5.65 -17.95
N TYR A 312 -1.58 5.50 -19.19
CA TYR A 312 -0.18 5.29 -19.53
C TYR A 312 0.50 6.64 -19.74
N VAL A 313 1.67 6.81 -19.13
CA VAL A 313 2.48 8.02 -19.24
C VAL A 313 3.92 7.62 -19.57
N SER A 314 4.44 8.14 -20.67
CA SER A 314 5.88 8.17 -20.94
C SER A 314 6.33 9.63 -21.00
N ARG A 315 7.40 9.95 -20.29
CA ARG A 315 7.90 11.32 -20.18
C ARG A 315 8.75 11.67 -21.39
N GLU A 316 8.74 12.94 -21.78
CA GLU A 316 9.71 13.43 -22.76
C GLU A 316 11.14 13.27 -22.23
N LYS A 317 12.04 12.79 -23.10
CA LYS A 317 13.48 12.71 -22.85
C LYS A 317 14.23 13.27 -24.03
N ARG A 318 15.28 14.05 -23.74
CA ARG A 318 16.16 14.65 -24.74
C ARG A 318 17.63 14.41 -24.37
N PRO A 319 18.53 14.24 -25.37
CA PRO A 319 19.96 14.16 -25.12
C PRO A 319 20.46 15.41 -24.38
N GLY A 320 21.32 15.21 -23.37
CA GLY A 320 21.87 16.30 -22.56
C GLY A 320 21.00 16.74 -21.36
N PHE A 321 19.78 16.21 -21.21
CA PHE A 321 18.92 16.50 -20.07
C PHE A 321 18.93 15.35 -19.04
N GLN A 322 19.22 15.68 -17.77
CA GLN A 322 19.19 14.71 -16.69
C GLN A 322 17.74 14.40 -16.29
N HIS A 323 17.36 13.11 -16.30
CA HIS A 323 15.95 12.71 -16.16
C HIS A 323 15.59 12.12 -14.78
N HIS A 324 16.56 12.04 -13.86
CA HIS A 324 16.39 11.66 -12.44
C HIS A 324 15.70 10.30 -12.18
N LYS A 325 15.78 9.34 -13.11
CA LYS A 325 15.23 7.97 -12.98
C LYS A 325 13.80 8.00 -12.38
N LYS A 326 13.53 7.16 -11.37
CA LYS A 326 12.25 7.03 -10.66
C LYS A 326 11.76 8.33 -10.02
N ALA A 327 12.64 9.15 -9.44
CA ALA A 327 12.23 10.42 -8.83
C ALA A 327 11.63 11.38 -9.87
N GLY A 328 12.25 11.45 -11.06
CA GLY A 328 11.70 12.23 -12.16
C GLY A 328 10.38 11.67 -12.70
N ALA A 329 10.23 10.33 -12.73
CA ALA A 329 9.01 9.65 -13.16
C ALA A 329 7.84 9.98 -12.23
N MET A 330 8.03 9.79 -10.93
CA MET A 330 7.04 10.10 -9.90
C MET A 330 6.63 11.58 -9.92
N ASN A 331 7.59 12.50 -10.03
CA ASN A 331 7.28 13.93 -10.09
C ASN A 331 6.49 14.31 -11.34
N ALA A 332 6.70 13.63 -12.48
CA ALA A 332 5.89 13.87 -13.67
C ALA A 332 4.48 13.28 -13.53
N LEU A 333 4.35 12.09 -12.94
CA LEU A 333 3.05 11.49 -12.64
C LEU A 333 2.20 12.41 -11.77
N ILE A 334 2.77 13.01 -10.72
CA ILE A 334 2.06 13.99 -9.87
C ILE A 334 1.53 15.17 -10.71
N ARG A 335 2.35 15.73 -11.60
CA ARG A 335 1.93 16.85 -12.46
C ARG A 335 0.84 16.45 -13.46
N VAL A 336 0.93 15.26 -14.04
CA VAL A 336 -0.06 14.75 -15.00
C VAL A 336 -1.37 14.42 -14.29
N SER A 337 -1.31 13.78 -13.12
CA SER A 337 -2.45 13.49 -12.24
C SER A 337 -3.17 14.77 -11.83
N ALA A 338 -2.44 15.82 -11.41
CA ALA A 338 -3.01 17.11 -11.04
C ALA A 338 -3.85 17.77 -12.15
N VAL A 339 -3.56 17.45 -13.42
CA VAL A 339 -4.32 17.97 -14.57
C VAL A 339 -5.49 17.06 -14.95
N LEU A 340 -5.34 15.73 -14.82
CA LEU A 340 -6.33 14.76 -15.33
C LEU A 340 -7.43 14.38 -14.33
N THR A 341 -7.10 14.30 -13.05
CA THR A 341 -7.97 13.78 -11.97
C THR A 341 -7.90 14.64 -10.71
N ASN A 342 -6.73 15.21 -10.43
CA ASN A 342 -6.46 16.05 -9.26
C ASN A 342 -6.87 15.39 -7.93
N ALA A 343 -6.47 14.13 -7.73
CA ALA A 343 -6.77 13.41 -6.51
C ALA A 343 -5.97 13.98 -5.31
N PRO A 344 -6.60 14.17 -4.14
CA PRO A 344 -5.92 14.68 -2.94
C PRO A 344 -4.92 13.69 -2.34
N PHE A 345 -5.09 12.39 -2.62
CA PHE A 345 -4.22 11.33 -2.12
C PHE A 345 -3.60 10.54 -3.27
N MET A 346 -2.33 10.19 -3.11
CA MET A 346 -1.62 9.32 -4.04
C MET A 346 -1.06 8.09 -3.32
N LEU A 347 -1.04 6.96 -4.00
CA LEU A 347 -0.48 5.71 -3.52
C LEU A 347 0.60 5.24 -4.50
N ASN A 348 1.85 5.18 -4.05
CA ASN A 348 2.97 4.69 -4.86
C ASN A 348 3.15 3.17 -4.70
N LEU A 349 3.17 2.45 -5.82
CA LEU A 349 3.44 1.01 -5.90
C LEU A 349 4.53 0.71 -6.92
N ASP A 350 5.37 -0.26 -6.60
CA ASP A 350 6.38 -0.78 -7.52
C ASP A 350 5.76 -1.86 -8.41
N CYS A 351 6.32 -2.10 -9.59
CA CYS A 351 5.71 -3.00 -10.59
C CYS A 351 5.61 -4.46 -10.12
N ASP A 352 6.43 -4.86 -9.15
CA ASP A 352 6.47 -6.19 -8.52
C ASP A 352 5.62 -6.30 -7.24
N HIS A 353 4.97 -5.22 -6.80
CA HIS A 353 4.12 -5.18 -5.61
C HIS A 353 2.65 -5.05 -5.99
N TYR A 354 1.85 -6.04 -5.61
CA TYR A 354 0.41 -6.05 -5.87
C TYR A 354 -0.41 -5.84 -4.59
N ILE A 355 -1.67 -5.44 -4.75
CA ILE A 355 -2.59 -5.28 -3.61
C ILE A 355 -3.15 -6.65 -3.21
N ASN A 356 -2.72 -7.14 -2.05
CA ASN A 356 -3.16 -8.44 -1.52
C ASN A 356 -4.60 -8.37 -0.97
N ASN A 357 -4.86 -7.45 -0.05
CA ASN A 357 -6.18 -7.18 0.51
C ASN A 357 -6.83 -6.01 -0.23
N SER A 358 -7.99 -6.24 -0.82
CA SER A 358 -8.73 -5.24 -1.61
C SER A 358 -9.18 -4.01 -0.80
N LYS A 359 -9.17 -4.10 0.53
CA LYS A 359 -9.57 -3.05 1.47
C LYS A 359 -8.44 -2.12 1.91
N ALA A 360 -7.20 -2.34 1.47
CA ALA A 360 -6.03 -1.55 1.92
C ALA A 360 -6.19 -0.03 1.70
N ILE A 361 -6.83 0.38 0.61
CA ILE A 361 -7.12 1.80 0.34
C ILE A 361 -8.13 2.35 1.37
N ARG A 362 -9.20 1.60 1.67
CA ARG A 362 -10.19 1.97 2.70
C ARG A 362 -9.56 2.05 4.09
N GLU A 363 -8.66 1.13 4.42
CA GLU A 363 -7.90 1.18 5.68
C GLU A 363 -7.04 2.45 5.78
N SER A 364 -6.41 2.85 4.68
CA SER A 364 -5.65 4.11 4.62
C SER A 364 -6.54 5.33 4.84
N MET A 365 -7.73 5.34 4.24
CA MET A 365 -8.70 6.43 4.40
C MET A 365 -9.21 6.56 5.83
N CYS A 366 -9.25 5.47 6.61
CA CYS A 366 -9.58 5.56 8.05
C CYS A 366 -8.60 6.44 8.83
N PHE A 367 -7.35 6.58 8.39
CA PHE A 367 -6.37 7.47 9.02
C PHE A 367 -6.40 8.86 8.39
N LEU A 368 -6.45 8.94 7.06
CA LEU A 368 -6.30 10.19 6.31
C LEU A 368 -7.57 11.06 6.32
N MET A 369 -8.76 10.44 6.37
CA MET A 369 -10.04 11.15 6.39
C MET A 369 -10.59 11.36 7.80
N ASP A 370 -9.91 10.89 8.85
CA ASP A 370 -10.34 11.16 10.22
C ASP A 370 -10.18 12.66 10.55
N PRO A 371 -11.23 13.39 10.94
CA PRO A 371 -11.14 14.82 11.23
C PRO A 371 -10.12 15.17 12.33
N GLN A 372 -9.92 14.27 13.31
CA GLN A 372 -9.03 14.52 14.45
C GLN A 372 -7.57 14.20 14.14
N VAL A 373 -7.34 13.10 13.41
CA VAL A 373 -5.99 12.56 13.17
C VAL A 373 -5.49 12.90 11.76
N GLY A 374 -6.36 12.86 10.76
CA GLY A 374 -6.01 12.97 9.34
C GLY A 374 -5.32 14.27 8.97
N ARG A 375 -5.69 15.40 9.59
CA ARG A 375 -5.02 16.70 9.38
C ARG A 375 -3.52 16.69 9.71
N LYS A 376 -3.06 15.74 10.53
CA LYS A 376 -1.66 15.61 10.97
C LYS A 376 -0.92 14.46 10.28
N VAL A 377 -1.59 13.70 9.41
CA VAL A 377 -1.01 12.52 8.75
C VAL A 377 -0.64 12.88 7.32
N CYS A 378 0.65 12.77 6.99
CA CYS A 378 1.16 12.99 5.64
C CYS A 378 1.17 11.72 4.77
N TYR A 379 1.40 10.54 5.36
CA TYR A 379 1.39 9.26 4.65
C TYR A 379 1.03 8.11 5.60
N VAL A 380 0.52 7.01 5.01
CA VAL A 380 0.28 5.74 5.71
C VAL A 380 1.20 4.70 5.09
N GLN A 381 2.17 4.21 5.88
CA GLN A 381 3.11 3.19 5.42
C GLN A 381 2.58 1.79 5.72
N PHE A 382 2.44 0.97 4.69
CA PHE A 382 2.14 -0.45 4.83
C PHE A 382 3.42 -1.29 4.92
N PRO A 383 3.43 -2.36 5.71
CA PRO A 383 4.55 -3.30 5.71
C PRO A 383 4.57 -4.08 4.39
N GLN A 384 5.71 -4.04 3.71
CA GLN A 384 5.93 -4.84 2.50
C GLN A 384 6.23 -6.28 2.90
N ARG A 385 5.56 -7.23 2.25
CA ARG A 385 5.74 -8.67 2.47
C ARG A 385 6.05 -9.33 1.14
N PHE A 386 6.99 -10.27 1.17
CA PHE A 386 7.44 -10.98 -0.03
C PHE A 386 6.94 -12.42 -0.02
N ASP A 387 6.48 -12.87 -1.20
CA ASP A 387 6.06 -14.25 -1.45
C ASP A 387 7.20 -15.09 -2.05
N GLY A 388 6.97 -16.40 -2.22
CA GLY A 388 7.92 -17.28 -2.93
C GLY A 388 9.21 -17.58 -2.15
N ILE A 389 9.20 -17.40 -0.84
CA ILE A 389 10.37 -17.58 0.02
C ILE A 389 10.52 -19.06 0.37
N ASP A 390 11.70 -19.61 0.10
CA ASP A 390 12.04 -20.99 0.45
C ASP A 390 11.91 -21.24 1.97
N ALA A 391 11.61 -22.48 2.35
CA ALA A 391 11.45 -22.88 3.75
C ALA A 391 12.70 -22.56 4.59
N HIS A 392 13.89 -22.62 4.00
CA HIS A 392 15.14 -22.33 4.69
C HIS A 392 15.45 -20.83 4.78
N ASP A 393 14.82 -19.98 3.96
CA ASP A 393 15.05 -18.53 3.84
C ASP A 393 16.50 -18.11 4.12
N ARG A 394 17.47 -18.78 3.46
CA ARG A 394 18.92 -18.57 3.72
C ARG A 394 19.35 -17.12 3.47
N TYR A 395 18.63 -16.41 2.62
CA TYR A 395 18.87 -15.01 2.27
C TYR A 395 18.17 -14.02 3.21
N ALA A 396 17.38 -14.49 4.18
CA ALA A 396 16.60 -13.67 5.11
C ALA A 396 15.72 -12.62 4.40
N ASN A 397 15.17 -12.99 3.24
CA ASN A 397 14.43 -12.06 2.36
C ASN A 397 13.10 -11.62 2.97
N ARG A 398 12.57 -12.36 3.97
CA ARG A 398 11.38 -11.94 4.72
C ARG A 398 11.56 -10.58 5.39
N ASN A 399 12.77 -10.32 5.88
CA ASN A 399 13.12 -9.15 6.70
C ASN A 399 12.04 -8.78 7.75
N THR A 400 11.35 -9.78 8.31
CA THR A 400 10.21 -9.58 9.21
C THR A 400 10.61 -8.81 10.46
N VAL A 401 11.85 -8.98 10.94
CA VAL A 401 12.37 -8.26 12.10
C VAL A 401 12.34 -6.74 11.88
N PHE A 402 12.74 -6.26 10.70
CA PHE A 402 12.70 -4.83 10.42
C PHE A 402 11.27 -4.31 10.36
N PHE A 403 10.39 -4.99 9.61
CA PHE A 403 9.01 -4.54 9.42
C PHE A 403 8.12 -4.70 10.67
N ASP A 404 8.32 -5.76 11.46
CA ASP A 404 7.47 -6.10 12.60
C ASP A 404 8.01 -5.59 13.94
N VAL A 405 9.32 -5.34 14.05
CA VAL A 405 9.93 -4.85 15.29
C VAL A 405 10.35 -3.39 15.15
N SER A 406 11.20 -3.07 14.17
CA SER A 406 11.76 -1.72 14.05
C SER A 406 10.73 -0.70 13.55
N LEU A 407 10.05 -1.00 12.43
CA LEU A 407 9.05 -0.10 11.86
C LEU A 407 7.86 0.07 12.82
N TYR A 408 7.34 -1.04 13.34
CA TYR A 408 6.26 -1.03 14.33
C TYR A 408 6.57 -0.19 15.57
N SER A 409 7.81 -0.23 16.06
CA SER A 409 8.17 0.56 17.24
C SER A 409 8.42 2.04 16.95
N SER A 410 8.91 2.38 15.76
CA SER A 410 9.13 3.76 15.31
C SER A 410 7.85 4.58 15.12
N GLN A 411 6.68 3.94 15.09
CA GLN A 411 5.37 4.61 14.91
C GLN A 411 4.95 5.54 16.06
N SER A 412 5.70 5.56 17.17
CA SER A 412 5.52 6.48 18.29
C SER A 412 6.22 7.82 18.12
N HIS A 413 7.26 7.88 17.29
CA HIS A 413 8.15 9.04 17.19
C HIS A 413 8.05 9.83 15.88
N LEU A 414 7.23 9.38 14.91
CA LEU A 414 6.82 10.20 13.77
C LEU A 414 5.68 11.16 14.17
N HIS A 415 5.99 12.01 15.14
CA HIS A 415 5.25 13.23 15.39
C HIS A 415 6.05 14.36 14.72
N TYR A 416 5.50 14.89 13.63
CA TYR A 416 5.88 16.14 12.97
C TYR A 416 7.24 16.14 12.23
N ALA A 417 7.14 16.13 10.90
CA ALA A 417 8.04 16.84 10.00
C ALA A 417 7.19 17.61 9.01
#